data_AF-A0AAT9HMX7-F1
#
_entry.id   AF-A0AAT9HMX7-F1
#
_cell.length_a   1.000
_cell.length_b   1.000
_cell.length_c   1.000
_cell.angle_alpha   90.00
_cell.angle_beta   90.00
_cell.angle_gamma   90.00
#
_symmetry.space_group_name_H-M   'P 1'
#
loop_
_entity.id
_entity.type
_entity.pdbx_description
1 polymer ?
#
loop_
_entity_poly.entity_id
_entity_poly.type
_entity_poly.pdbx_seq_one_letter_code
_entity_poly.pdbx_strand_id
1 'polypeptide(L)'
;MSTPPAPPSTAPRPSITSRAGWGADESISPEEPGYLPGEKVKAVVVHHTAESNDYTCAQGLAVVRGIYAYHVKQLGWKDLGYNFLVDKCGIVYEGRKGGVDRPVMGAHAYGFNSETTGISVLGTYTSTAPSAAAMTSVARIAAWKLGQYGVDPTGTATLTAGDSGRSYSGKTWATGAWLTLPVIHGHRDGYNTQCPGDAFYNKLATVRTWTSGPVTGLALKSITGAGTSGTTTYTKAGITVNWSATTPAALVSKYELLVDGKVVATAAGTATSAKATLAAGTHRVTVRAVHQSGRTATTAAATVVAETAPPPSPRSRTWPCAPVPSTPPPFR
;
A
#
# COMPACT_ATOMS: atom_id res chain seq x y z
N MET A 1 -33.60 -17.46 5.08
CA MET A 1 -32.88 -17.09 3.85
C MET A 1 -31.49 -17.69 3.95
N SER A 2 -31.03 -18.43 2.93
CA SER A 2 -29.69 -19.05 2.94
C SER A 2 -28.61 -17.97 2.93
N THR A 3 -27.57 -18.13 3.73
CA THR A 3 -26.49 -17.15 3.83
C THR A 3 -25.72 -17.04 2.51
N PRO A 4 -25.55 -15.84 1.91
CA PRO A 4 -24.93 -15.71 0.60
C PRO A 4 -23.46 -16.17 0.61
N PRO A 5 -22.96 -16.82 -0.45
CA PRO A 5 -21.56 -17.23 -0.51
C PRO A 5 -20.65 -16.01 -0.57
N ALA A 6 -19.48 -16.08 0.06
CA ALA A 6 -18.49 -15.02 0.00
C ALA A 6 -17.93 -14.90 -1.43
N PRO A 7 -17.98 -13.70 -2.08
CA PRO A 7 -17.41 -13.54 -3.40
C PRO A 7 -15.88 -13.68 -3.37
N PRO A 8 -15.25 -14.25 -4.42
CA PRO A 8 -13.80 -14.21 -4.57
C PRO A 8 -13.30 -12.77 -4.70
N SER A 9 -12.08 -12.49 -4.24
CA SER A 9 -11.47 -11.17 -4.34
C SER A 9 -10.33 -11.15 -5.34
N THR A 10 -10.17 -10.02 -6.04
CA THR A 10 -9.00 -9.73 -6.89
C THR A 10 -7.74 -9.35 -6.10
N ALA A 11 -7.85 -9.21 -4.78
CA ALA A 11 -6.72 -8.94 -3.90
C ALA A 11 -6.59 -10.04 -2.81
N PRO A 12 -5.37 -10.30 -2.29
CA PRO A 12 -5.17 -11.29 -1.24
C PRO A 12 -5.95 -10.96 0.04
N ARG A 13 -6.50 -11.98 0.70
CA ARG A 13 -7.11 -11.84 2.02
C ARG A 13 -6.03 -11.46 3.06
N PRO A 14 -6.19 -10.35 3.81
CA PRO A 14 -5.26 -10.03 4.88
C PRO A 14 -5.35 -11.02 6.04
N SER A 15 -4.29 -11.10 6.85
CA SER A 15 -4.37 -11.76 8.16
C SER A 15 -5.32 -10.99 9.06
N ILE A 16 -6.27 -11.69 9.70
CA ILE A 16 -7.32 -11.09 10.53
C ILE A 16 -7.40 -11.89 11.82
N THR A 17 -7.28 -11.21 12.95
CA THR A 17 -7.58 -11.76 14.27
C THR A 17 -9.09 -11.90 14.38
N SER A 18 -9.57 -13.14 14.44
CA SER A 18 -11.00 -13.44 14.57
C SER A 18 -11.57 -12.94 15.88
N ARG A 19 -12.90 -12.88 15.97
CA ARG A 19 -13.61 -12.57 17.22
C ARG A 19 -13.18 -13.42 18.40
N ALA A 20 -13.09 -14.74 18.20
CA ALA A 20 -12.54 -15.64 19.20
C ALA A 20 -11.07 -15.31 19.55
N GLY A 21 -10.25 -14.95 18.54
CA GLY A 21 -8.84 -14.60 18.72
C GLY A 21 -8.61 -13.35 19.57
N TRP A 22 -9.50 -12.36 19.51
CA TRP A 22 -9.46 -11.20 20.41
C TRP A 22 -10.31 -11.34 21.67
N GLY A 23 -10.98 -12.48 21.87
CA GLY A 23 -11.76 -12.77 23.07
C GLY A 23 -13.09 -12.03 23.11
N ALA A 24 -13.82 -12.02 22.00
CA ALA A 24 -15.20 -11.54 21.95
C ALA A 24 -16.10 -12.35 22.89
N ASP A 25 -16.84 -11.65 23.75
CA ASP A 25 -17.92 -12.24 24.53
C ASP A 25 -19.20 -12.28 23.67
N GLU A 26 -19.42 -13.36 22.93
CA GLU A 26 -20.59 -13.44 22.04
C GLU A 26 -21.93 -13.45 22.79
N SER A 27 -21.95 -13.69 24.11
CA SER A 27 -23.19 -13.70 24.90
C SER A 27 -23.86 -12.33 24.96
N ILE A 28 -23.11 -11.24 24.78
CA ILE A 28 -23.65 -9.88 24.82
C ILE A 28 -24.18 -9.43 23.45
N SER A 29 -23.87 -10.16 22.37
CA SER A 29 -24.40 -9.92 21.03
C SER A 29 -25.09 -11.19 20.51
N PRO A 30 -26.31 -11.51 20.97
CA PRO A 30 -26.97 -12.75 20.57
C PRO A 30 -27.60 -12.71 19.17
N GLU A 31 -27.88 -11.52 18.62
CA GLU A 31 -28.66 -11.39 17.38
C GLU A 31 -27.88 -11.77 16.10
N GLU A 32 -28.48 -12.50 15.17
CA GLU A 32 -27.85 -12.85 13.89
C GLU A 32 -27.41 -11.62 13.05
N PRO A 33 -26.31 -11.73 12.27
CA PRO A 33 -25.82 -10.62 11.45
C PRO A 33 -26.78 -10.29 10.30
N GLY A 34 -26.99 -8.99 10.07
CA GLY A 34 -27.68 -8.47 8.90
C GLY A 34 -26.70 -8.14 7.76
N TYR A 35 -27.11 -8.35 6.52
CA TYR A 35 -26.27 -8.09 5.33
C TYR A 35 -26.77 -6.88 4.53
N LEU A 36 -25.88 -6.28 3.74
CA LEU A 36 -26.19 -5.11 2.91
C LEU A 36 -27.28 -5.46 1.88
N PRO A 37 -28.27 -4.59 1.65
CA PRO A 37 -29.16 -4.69 0.51
C PRO A 37 -28.38 -4.77 -0.80
N GLY A 38 -28.73 -5.70 -1.67
CA GLY A 38 -28.02 -5.95 -2.92
C GLY A 38 -26.65 -6.64 -2.77
N GLU A 39 -26.30 -7.08 -1.55
CA GLU A 39 -25.13 -7.92 -1.24
C GLU A 39 -23.81 -7.38 -1.81
N LYS A 40 -23.67 -6.05 -1.86
CA LYS A 40 -22.52 -5.38 -2.48
C LYS A 40 -21.98 -4.26 -1.60
N VAL A 41 -20.66 -4.25 -1.39
CA VAL A 41 -19.96 -3.08 -0.84
C VAL A 41 -19.62 -2.13 -1.99
N LYS A 42 -20.06 -0.87 -1.89
CA LYS A 42 -19.76 0.19 -2.88
C LYS A 42 -18.57 1.05 -2.48
N ALA A 43 -18.34 1.22 -1.18
CA ALA A 43 -17.28 2.07 -0.65
C ALA A 43 -16.78 1.61 0.72
N VAL A 44 -15.61 2.12 1.11
CA VAL A 44 -15.01 1.96 2.43
C VAL A 44 -15.02 3.30 3.15
N VAL A 45 -15.57 3.31 4.37
CA VAL A 45 -15.51 4.46 5.27
C VAL A 45 -14.39 4.24 6.26
N VAL A 46 -13.43 5.16 6.30
CA VAL A 46 -12.30 5.13 7.21
C VAL A 46 -12.64 5.93 8.47
N HIS A 47 -12.39 5.30 9.61
CA HIS A 47 -12.63 5.85 10.94
C HIS A 47 -11.37 5.86 11.80
N HIS A 48 -11.44 6.62 12.88
CA HIS A 48 -10.66 6.36 14.09
C HIS A 48 -11.62 6.02 15.24
N THR A 49 -11.12 5.46 16.32
CA THR A 49 -11.97 5.21 17.50
C THR A 49 -12.07 6.42 18.43
N ALA A 50 -11.22 7.44 18.22
CA ALA A 50 -11.07 8.62 19.09
C ALA A 50 -10.62 8.27 20.52
N GLU A 51 -10.07 7.08 20.72
CA GLU A 51 -9.50 6.60 21.98
C GLU A 51 -8.05 7.08 22.16
N SER A 52 -7.47 6.83 23.33
CA SER A 52 -6.04 7.07 23.56
C SER A 52 -5.16 6.23 22.63
N ASN A 53 -4.02 6.82 22.23
CA ASN A 53 -2.95 6.10 21.52
C ASN A 53 -1.99 5.36 22.48
N ASP A 54 -2.16 5.55 23.80
CA ASP A 54 -1.27 5.07 24.86
C ASP A 54 -1.62 3.64 25.28
N TYR A 55 -1.51 2.73 24.31
CA TYR A 55 -1.58 1.29 24.52
C TYR A 55 -0.39 0.61 23.84
N THR A 56 0.06 -0.53 24.33
CA THR A 56 1.06 -1.38 23.66
C THR A 56 0.36 -2.27 22.62
N CYS A 57 1.07 -2.79 21.62
CA CYS A 57 0.46 -3.70 20.63
C CYS A 57 -0.26 -4.89 21.31
N ALA A 58 0.30 -5.43 22.38
CA ALA A 58 -0.29 -6.54 23.14
C ALA A 58 -1.63 -6.16 23.82
N GLN A 59 -1.84 -4.89 24.13
CA GLN A 59 -3.08 -4.37 24.69
C GLN A 59 -4.16 -4.11 23.64
N GLY A 60 -3.85 -4.18 22.33
CA GLY A 60 -4.81 -3.96 21.25
C GLY A 60 -6.07 -4.82 21.37
N LEU A 61 -5.92 -6.10 21.73
CA LEU A 61 -7.04 -7.01 21.97
C LEU A 61 -7.98 -6.50 23.09
N ALA A 62 -7.42 -5.94 24.16
CA ALA A 62 -8.18 -5.41 25.29
C ALA A 62 -8.93 -4.12 24.90
N VAL A 63 -8.30 -3.26 24.09
CA VAL A 63 -8.94 -2.04 23.55
C VAL A 63 -10.14 -2.41 22.68
N VAL A 64 -10.01 -3.41 21.80
CA VAL A 64 -11.13 -3.90 20.97
C VAL A 64 -12.27 -4.44 21.83
N ARG A 65 -11.97 -5.24 22.87
CA ARG A 65 -12.99 -5.72 23.82
C ARG A 65 -13.69 -4.58 24.56
N GLY A 66 -12.97 -3.53 24.94
CA GLY A 66 -13.53 -2.34 25.57
C GLY A 66 -14.53 -1.62 24.67
N ILE A 67 -14.14 -1.37 23.41
CA ILE A 67 -15.03 -0.75 22.40
C ILE A 67 -16.27 -1.61 22.15
N TYR A 68 -16.09 -2.93 22.04
CA TYR A 68 -17.20 -3.86 21.87
C TYR A 68 -18.19 -3.80 23.03
N ALA A 69 -17.69 -3.88 24.27
CA ALA A 69 -18.53 -3.77 25.46
C ALA A 69 -19.22 -2.41 25.56
N TYR A 70 -18.55 -1.32 25.17
CA TYR A 70 -19.15 0.01 25.15
C TYR A 70 -20.30 0.10 24.14
N HIS A 71 -20.08 -0.29 22.88
CA HIS A 71 -21.12 -0.28 21.85
C HIS A 71 -22.35 -1.11 22.27
N VAL A 72 -22.15 -2.30 22.82
CA VAL A 72 -23.26 -3.19 23.18
C VAL A 72 -23.92 -2.77 24.49
N LYS A 73 -23.15 -2.68 25.59
CA LYS A 73 -23.72 -2.52 26.93
C LYS A 73 -24.10 -1.07 27.26
N GLN A 74 -23.40 -0.09 26.68
CA GLN A 74 -23.65 1.33 26.98
C GLN A 74 -24.49 2.00 25.89
N LEU A 75 -24.23 1.73 24.61
CA LEU A 75 -25.01 2.32 23.51
C LEU A 75 -26.20 1.46 23.07
N GLY A 76 -26.34 0.24 23.59
CA GLY A 76 -27.44 -0.67 23.23
C GLY A 76 -27.37 -1.18 21.79
N TRP A 77 -26.19 -1.14 21.16
CA TRP A 77 -26.04 -1.63 19.79
C TRP A 77 -26.02 -3.15 19.76
N LYS A 78 -26.44 -3.72 18.63
CA LYS A 78 -26.50 -5.17 18.44
C LYS A 78 -25.12 -5.84 18.47
N ASP A 79 -24.08 -5.12 18.05
CA ASP A 79 -22.69 -5.59 17.99
C ASP A 79 -21.77 -4.36 17.77
N LEU A 80 -20.47 -4.61 17.63
CA LEU A 80 -19.47 -3.62 17.22
C LEU A 80 -19.89 -2.93 15.91
N GLY A 81 -19.93 -1.59 15.88
CA GLY A 81 -20.40 -0.83 14.72
C GLY A 81 -19.50 -0.91 13.48
N TYR A 82 -18.18 -1.09 13.67
CA TYR A 82 -17.21 -1.18 12.57
C TYR A 82 -17.09 -2.62 12.06
N ASN A 83 -16.88 -2.80 10.76
CA ASN A 83 -16.63 -4.12 10.17
C ASN A 83 -15.23 -4.65 10.50
N PHE A 84 -14.24 -3.75 10.54
CA PHE A 84 -12.86 -4.06 10.90
C PHE A 84 -12.29 -3.00 11.82
N LEU A 85 -11.36 -3.42 12.67
CA LEU A 85 -10.51 -2.52 13.44
C LEU A 85 -9.04 -2.80 13.13
N VAL A 86 -8.21 -1.77 13.22
CA VAL A 86 -6.76 -1.87 12.98
C VAL A 86 -6.02 -1.15 14.10
N ASP A 87 -5.07 -1.79 14.76
CA ASP A 87 -4.23 -1.09 15.73
C ASP A 87 -3.02 -0.39 15.09
N LYS A 88 -2.31 0.41 15.90
CA LYS A 88 -1.11 1.14 15.48
C LYS A 88 0.05 0.24 15.05
N CYS A 89 -0.02 -1.06 15.32
CA CYS A 89 0.99 -2.04 14.94
C CYS A 89 0.61 -2.80 13.66
N GLY A 90 -0.58 -2.51 13.09
CA GLY A 90 -1.08 -3.12 11.87
C GLY A 90 -1.77 -4.46 12.08
N ILE A 91 -2.14 -4.82 13.31
CA ILE A 91 -2.97 -6.00 13.55
C ILE A 91 -4.41 -5.65 13.15
N VAL A 92 -5.00 -6.49 12.31
CA VAL A 92 -6.39 -6.39 11.88
C VAL A 92 -7.24 -7.25 12.79
N TYR A 93 -8.36 -6.71 13.25
CA TYR A 93 -9.37 -7.38 14.05
C TYR A 93 -10.68 -7.46 13.27
N GLU A 94 -11.31 -8.63 13.30
CA GLU A 94 -12.70 -8.78 12.91
C GLU A 94 -13.58 -7.95 13.85
N GLY A 95 -14.37 -7.03 13.31
CA GLY A 95 -15.35 -6.24 14.05
C GLY A 95 -16.72 -6.91 14.01
N ARG A 96 -17.66 -6.30 13.27
CA ARG A 96 -19.03 -6.78 13.06
C ARG A 96 -19.06 -8.25 12.65
N LYS A 97 -19.71 -9.08 13.45
CA LYS A 97 -19.74 -10.55 13.28
C LYS A 97 -20.35 -11.00 11.96
N GLY A 98 -19.87 -12.13 11.43
CA GLY A 98 -20.41 -12.75 10.21
C GLY A 98 -20.07 -12.02 8.91
N GLY A 99 -19.12 -11.07 8.98
CA GLY A 99 -18.87 -10.10 7.92
C GLY A 99 -17.47 -10.03 7.34
N VAL A 100 -16.56 -10.88 7.79
CA VAL A 100 -15.18 -10.84 7.29
C VAL A 100 -15.19 -10.92 5.78
N ASP A 101 -15.73 -11.98 5.21
CA ASP A 101 -15.76 -12.26 3.77
C ASP A 101 -17.10 -11.90 3.10
N ARG A 102 -18.06 -11.38 3.86
CA ARG A 102 -19.42 -11.02 3.40
C ARG A 102 -19.71 -9.53 3.55
N PRO A 103 -20.76 -8.99 2.92
CA PRO A 103 -21.15 -7.59 3.07
C PRO A 103 -22.04 -7.45 4.31
N VAL A 104 -21.49 -7.63 5.52
CA VAL A 104 -22.29 -7.41 6.74
C VAL A 104 -22.57 -5.93 6.92
N MET A 105 -23.79 -5.60 7.31
CA MET A 105 -24.19 -4.23 7.65
C MET A 105 -23.65 -3.85 9.02
N GLY A 106 -22.80 -2.81 9.04
CA GLY A 106 -22.30 -2.18 10.26
C GLY A 106 -23.25 -1.13 10.82
N ALA A 107 -22.76 -0.39 11.81
CA ALA A 107 -23.41 0.76 12.43
C ALA A 107 -22.39 1.88 12.67
N HIS A 108 -21.66 2.27 11.62
CA HIS A 108 -20.51 3.16 11.72
C HIS A 108 -20.67 4.50 10.99
N ALA A 109 -21.48 4.57 9.93
CA ALA A 109 -21.70 5.76 9.12
C ALA A 109 -23.20 6.00 8.96
N TYR A 110 -23.74 6.92 9.75
CA TYR A 110 -25.16 7.27 9.73
C TYR A 110 -25.61 7.62 8.31
N GLY A 111 -26.72 7.02 7.86
CA GLY A 111 -27.22 7.19 6.49
C GLY A 111 -26.46 6.43 5.40
N PHE A 112 -25.31 5.82 5.66
CA PHE A 112 -24.50 5.15 4.62
C PHE A 112 -24.07 3.71 4.97
N ASN A 113 -24.51 3.17 6.11
CA ASN A 113 -24.21 1.79 6.52
C ASN A 113 -24.65 0.73 5.49
N SER A 114 -25.75 0.98 4.77
CA SER A 114 -26.37 0.02 3.84
C SER A 114 -25.60 -0.21 2.53
N GLU A 115 -24.50 0.51 2.30
CA GLU A 115 -23.72 0.41 1.05
C GLU A 115 -22.20 0.36 1.28
N THR A 116 -21.75 0.37 2.54
CA THR A 116 -20.35 0.58 2.88
C THR A 116 -19.80 -0.42 3.88
N THR A 117 -18.47 -0.49 3.93
CA THR A 117 -17.72 -1.22 4.97
C THR A 117 -16.88 -0.22 5.77
N GLY A 118 -16.98 -0.27 7.09
CA GLY A 118 -16.25 0.60 8.01
C GLY A 118 -14.95 -0.04 8.51
N ILE A 119 -13.83 0.67 8.37
CA ILE A 119 -12.54 0.29 8.94
C ILE A 119 -12.14 1.37 9.94
N SER A 120 -12.00 1.01 11.22
CA SER A 120 -11.62 1.96 12.28
C SER A 120 -10.21 1.70 12.78
N VAL A 121 -9.37 2.73 12.80
CA VAL A 121 -8.03 2.62 13.37
C VAL A 121 -8.07 3.01 14.85
N LEU A 122 -7.58 2.12 15.72
CA LEU A 122 -7.59 2.30 17.16
C LEU A 122 -6.72 3.48 17.57
N GLY A 123 -7.36 4.49 18.15
CA GLY A 123 -6.70 5.69 18.65
C GLY A 123 -7.34 6.99 18.16
N THR A 124 -6.61 8.08 18.38
CA THR A 124 -6.99 9.42 17.92
C THR A 124 -5.93 9.97 16.97
N TYR A 125 -6.40 10.48 15.84
CA TYR A 125 -5.55 10.91 14.73
C TYR A 125 -5.91 12.31 14.22
N THR A 126 -6.34 13.18 15.13
CA THR A 126 -6.57 14.60 14.84
C THR A 126 -5.25 15.30 14.50
N SER A 127 -4.25 15.20 15.38
CA SER A 127 -2.95 15.87 15.23
C SER A 127 -1.80 14.92 14.87
N THR A 128 -1.96 13.61 15.07
CA THR A 128 -0.93 12.59 14.78
C THR A 128 -1.42 11.67 13.69
N ALA A 129 -0.60 11.36 12.69
CA ALA A 129 -0.97 10.42 11.64
C ALA A 129 -0.86 8.96 12.15
N PRO A 130 -1.67 8.01 11.63
CA PRO A 130 -1.46 6.61 11.92
C PRO A 130 -0.10 6.11 11.44
N SER A 131 0.37 5.02 12.04
CA SER A 131 1.61 4.38 11.61
C SER A 131 1.49 3.85 10.17
N ALA A 132 2.63 3.68 9.50
CA ALA A 132 2.66 3.05 8.18
C ALA A 132 2.09 1.63 8.22
N ALA A 133 2.27 0.89 9.31
CA ALA A 133 1.72 -0.45 9.50
C ALA A 133 0.19 -0.46 9.56
N ALA A 134 -0.41 0.50 10.29
CA ALA A 134 -1.85 0.67 10.36
C ALA A 134 -2.43 1.04 8.99
N MET A 135 -1.88 2.06 8.32
CA MET A 135 -2.34 2.47 6.99
C MET A 135 -2.18 1.37 5.93
N THR A 136 -1.10 0.58 6.00
CA THR A 136 -0.90 -0.59 5.13
C THR A 136 -2.00 -1.61 5.32
N SER A 137 -2.42 -1.85 6.56
CA SER A 137 -3.47 -2.81 6.88
C SER A 137 -4.84 -2.33 6.44
N VAL A 138 -5.13 -1.02 6.61
CA VAL A 138 -6.33 -0.39 6.03
C VAL A 138 -6.36 -0.59 4.50
N ALA A 139 -5.23 -0.35 3.81
CA ALA A 139 -5.14 -0.55 2.37
C ALA A 139 -5.38 -2.01 1.96
N ARG A 140 -4.82 -2.99 2.69
CA ARG A 140 -5.05 -4.43 2.41
C ARG A 140 -6.51 -4.84 2.59
N ILE A 141 -7.15 -4.40 3.68
CA ILE A 141 -8.58 -4.67 3.92
C ILE A 141 -9.42 -4.04 2.82
N ALA A 142 -9.16 -2.77 2.49
CA ALA A 142 -9.89 -2.07 1.44
C ALA A 142 -9.72 -2.77 0.08
N ALA A 143 -8.50 -3.17 -0.28
CA ALA A 143 -8.23 -3.86 -1.55
C ALA A 143 -8.98 -5.18 -1.60
N TRP A 144 -8.93 -5.96 -0.52
CA TRP A 144 -9.62 -7.24 -0.43
C TRP A 144 -11.14 -7.06 -0.52
N LYS A 145 -11.75 -6.20 0.30
CA LYS A 145 -13.20 -5.99 0.30
C LYS A 145 -13.71 -5.40 -1.01
N LEU A 146 -13.06 -4.37 -1.56
CA LEU A 146 -13.47 -3.76 -2.82
C LEU A 146 -13.25 -4.71 -4.01
N GLY A 147 -12.19 -5.52 -3.96
CA GLY A 147 -11.89 -6.57 -4.94
C GLY A 147 -12.95 -7.67 -5.01
N GLN A 148 -13.69 -7.92 -3.92
CA GLN A 148 -14.84 -8.85 -3.94
C GLN A 148 -16.00 -8.35 -4.81
N TYR A 149 -16.06 -7.04 -5.08
CA TYR A 149 -17.20 -6.39 -5.73
C TYR A 149 -16.82 -5.59 -6.98
N GLY A 150 -15.58 -5.74 -7.45
CA GLY A 150 -15.06 -5.08 -8.65
C GLY A 150 -15.02 -3.56 -8.56
N VAL A 151 -14.83 -3.01 -7.35
CA VAL A 151 -14.84 -1.55 -7.13
C VAL A 151 -13.41 -1.01 -7.23
N ASP A 152 -13.19 0.02 -8.05
CA ASP A 152 -11.87 0.67 -8.17
C ASP A 152 -11.56 1.54 -6.95
N PRO A 153 -10.51 1.25 -6.16
CA PRO A 153 -10.18 1.99 -4.93
C PRO A 153 -9.84 3.47 -5.15
N THR A 154 -9.44 3.84 -6.36
CA THR A 154 -9.09 5.22 -6.75
C THR A 154 -10.26 6.01 -7.35
N GLY A 155 -11.38 5.35 -7.62
CA GLY A 155 -12.57 5.95 -8.21
C GLY A 155 -13.47 6.63 -7.19
N THR A 156 -14.69 6.94 -7.65
CA THR A 156 -15.79 7.45 -6.84
C THR A 156 -16.94 6.45 -6.81
N ALA A 157 -17.74 6.51 -5.75
CA ALA A 157 -18.98 5.77 -5.59
C ALA A 157 -20.14 6.74 -5.39
N THR A 158 -21.27 6.46 -6.04
CA THR A 158 -22.54 7.12 -5.75
C THR A 158 -23.28 6.31 -4.69
N LEU A 159 -23.48 6.94 -3.53
CA LEU A 159 -24.15 6.36 -2.38
C LEU A 159 -25.54 6.99 -2.19
N THR A 160 -26.50 6.18 -1.77
CA THR A 160 -27.86 6.62 -1.44
C THR A 160 -27.93 6.90 0.05
N ALA A 161 -28.26 8.15 0.41
CA ALA A 161 -28.43 8.52 1.80
C ALA A 161 -29.68 7.83 2.38
N GLY A 162 -29.48 6.90 3.31
CA GLY A 162 -30.57 6.27 4.07
C GLY A 162 -31.27 7.22 5.04
N ASP A 163 -30.70 8.40 5.29
CA ASP A 163 -31.31 9.48 6.06
C ASP A 163 -30.76 10.86 5.66
N SER A 164 -31.48 11.91 6.02
CA SER A 164 -31.06 13.30 5.90
C SER A 164 -29.85 13.57 6.80
N GLY A 165 -28.97 14.46 6.37
CA GLY A 165 -27.73 14.67 7.10
C GLY A 165 -26.93 15.87 6.63
N ARG A 166 -25.79 16.04 7.30
CA ARG A 166 -24.81 17.09 7.05
C ARG A 166 -23.40 16.52 7.20
N SER A 167 -22.48 16.85 6.31
CA SER A 167 -21.05 16.51 6.42
C SER A 167 -20.32 17.49 7.33
N TYR A 168 -19.09 17.16 7.74
CA TYR A 168 -18.23 18.06 8.49
C TYR A 168 -17.91 19.36 7.73
N SER A 169 -17.81 19.29 6.40
CA SER A 169 -17.63 20.44 5.51
C SER A 169 -18.89 21.29 5.30
N GLY A 170 -20.03 20.89 5.90
CA GLY A 170 -21.27 21.64 5.85
C GLY A 170 -22.21 21.31 4.69
N LYS A 171 -21.87 20.33 3.83
CA LYS A 171 -22.78 19.85 2.78
C LYS A 171 -23.98 19.16 3.42
N THR A 172 -25.19 19.49 3.00
CA THR A 172 -26.43 18.85 3.48
C THR A 172 -27.08 18.00 2.40
N TRP A 173 -27.94 17.08 2.81
CA TRP A 173 -28.75 16.24 1.92
C TRP A 173 -30.02 15.76 2.63
N ALA A 174 -31.01 15.37 1.83
CA ALA A 174 -32.23 14.72 2.29
C ALA A 174 -32.11 13.19 2.19
N THR A 175 -32.99 12.48 2.89
CA THR A 175 -33.16 11.03 2.76
C THR A 175 -33.45 10.65 1.30
N GLY A 176 -32.79 9.61 0.82
CA GLY A 176 -32.86 9.14 -0.57
C GLY A 176 -31.96 9.87 -1.55
N ALA A 177 -31.31 10.97 -1.15
CA ALA A 177 -30.42 11.72 -2.04
C ALA A 177 -29.16 10.92 -2.41
N TRP A 178 -28.61 11.19 -3.59
CA TRP A 178 -27.37 10.59 -4.06
C TRP A 178 -26.17 11.46 -3.74
N LEU A 179 -25.13 10.85 -3.16
CA LEU A 179 -23.85 11.49 -2.87
C LEU A 179 -22.73 10.76 -3.60
N THR A 180 -21.99 11.49 -4.41
CA THR A 180 -20.76 10.99 -5.01
C THR A 180 -19.58 11.30 -4.10
N LEU A 181 -18.93 10.25 -3.59
CA LEU A 181 -17.77 10.32 -2.71
C LEU A 181 -16.62 9.47 -3.28
N PRO A 182 -15.36 9.73 -2.90
CA PRO A 182 -14.28 8.77 -3.17
C PRO A 182 -14.63 7.38 -2.63
N VAL A 183 -14.25 6.31 -3.34
CA VAL A 183 -14.55 4.93 -2.92
C VAL A 183 -13.98 4.63 -1.53
N ILE A 184 -12.83 5.19 -1.19
CA ILE A 184 -12.29 5.19 0.17
C ILE A 184 -12.34 6.62 0.67
N HIS A 185 -13.16 6.90 1.68
CA HIS A 185 -13.38 8.26 2.19
C HIS A 185 -13.43 8.26 3.73
N GLY A 186 -13.37 9.44 4.34
CA GLY A 186 -13.43 9.58 5.80
C GLY A 186 -14.88 9.67 6.27
N HIS A 187 -15.14 9.27 7.52
CA HIS A 187 -16.49 9.41 8.09
C HIS A 187 -17.05 10.85 7.99
N ARG A 188 -16.18 11.85 8.15
CA ARG A 188 -16.50 13.28 8.01
C ARG A 188 -17.10 13.69 6.66
N ASP A 189 -16.92 12.88 5.62
CA ASP A 189 -17.47 13.16 4.28
C ASP A 189 -18.97 12.83 4.19
N GLY A 190 -19.43 11.86 5.01
CA GLY A 190 -20.81 11.40 5.07
C GLY A 190 -21.55 11.75 6.37
N TYR A 191 -20.89 12.39 7.34
CA TYR A 191 -21.51 12.81 8.61
C TYR A 191 -20.77 13.97 9.25
N ASN A 192 -21.45 14.73 10.13
CA ASN A 192 -20.88 15.88 10.81
C ASN A 192 -20.03 15.43 12.00
N THR A 193 -18.80 15.02 11.71
CA THR A 193 -17.85 14.49 12.69
C THR A 193 -16.43 14.84 12.29
N GLN A 194 -15.52 14.92 13.27
CA GLN A 194 -14.09 15.03 13.01
C GLN A 194 -13.45 13.70 12.58
N CYS A 195 -14.13 12.56 12.69
CA CYS A 195 -13.58 11.27 12.32
C CYS A 195 -13.18 11.20 10.82
N PRO A 196 -12.00 10.72 10.42
CA PRO A 196 -10.99 9.95 11.19
C PRO A 196 -9.86 10.79 11.83
N GLY A 197 -10.09 12.10 12.03
CA GLY A 197 -9.08 13.06 12.48
C GLY A 197 -8.28 13.66 11.31
N ASP A 198 -7.83 14.92 11.44
CA ASP A 198 -7.25 15.67 10.33
C ASP A 198 -5.96 15.04 9.81
N ALA A 199 -5.09 14.61 10.71
CA ALA A 199 -3.82 13.98 10.34
C ALA A 199 -4.02 12.67 9.58
N PHE A 200 -5.03 11.85 9.92
CA PHE A 200 -5.34 10.65 9.14
C PHE A 200 -6.12 10.98 7.85
N TYR A 201 -7.07 11.91 7.90
CA TYR A 201 -7.84 12.33 6.74
C TYR A 201 -6.93 12.80 5.59
N ASN A 202 -5.87 13.55 5.93
CA ASN A 202 -4.84 14.00 4.98
C ASN A 202 -4.02 12.86 4.34
N LYS A 203 -4.10 11.63 4.86
CA LYS A 203 -3.45 10.43 4.30
C LYS A 203 -4.36 9.56 3.45
N LEU A 204 -5.66 9.87 3.32
CA LEU A 204 -6.59 9.02 2.57
C LEU A 204 -6.22 8.91 1.07
N ALA A 205 -5.61 9.94 0.48
CA ALA A 205 -5.07 9.85 -0.87
C ALA A 205 -3.96 8.79 -0.97
N THR A 206 -3.05 8.74 0.01
CA THR A 206 -2.00 7.71 0.09
C THR A 206 -2.61 6.32 0.25
N VAL A 207 -3.62 6.16 1.12
CA VAL A 207 -4.33 4.88 1.31
C VAL A 207 -4.97 4.42 0.01
N ARG A 208 -5.65 5.30 -0.74
CA ARG A 208 -6.23 4.96 -2.06
C ARG A 208 -5.17 4.45 -3.04
N THR A 209 -4.04 5.15 -3.15
CA THR A 209 -2.93 4.74 -4.01
C THR A 209 -2.33 3.39 -3.58
N TRP A 210 -2.11 3.18 -2.29
CA TRP A 210 -1.62 1.90 -1.74
C TRP A 210 -2.62 0.76 -1.93
N THR A 211 -3.91 1.04 -1.93
CA THR A 211 -4.96 0.04 -2.15
C THR A 211 -4.97 -0.43 -3.61
N SER A 212 -4.87 0.53 -4.54
CA SER A 212 -5.05 0.28 -5.98
C SER A 212 -3.77 -0.23 -6.65
N GLY A 213 -2.60 0.25 -6.21
CA GLY A 213 -1.34 0.13 -6.95
C GLY A 213 -1.37 0.92 -8.27
N PRO A 214 -0.30 0.90 -9.08
CA PRO A 214 0.94 0.12 -8.90
C PRO A 214 1.84 0.67 -7.79
N VAL A 215 2.99 0.01 -7.59
CA VAL A 215 4.05 0.48 -6.68
C VAL A 215 4.51 1.89 -7.07
N THR A 216 4.49 2.80 -6.10
CA THR A 216 4.93 4.19 -6.26
C THR A 216 6.32 4.44 -5.69
N GLY A 217 6.98 5.50 -6.19
CA GLY A 217 8.31 5.90 -5.75
C GLY A 217 9.43 4.93 -6.12
N LEU A 218 9.17 4.04 -7.09
CA LEU A 218 10.15 3.06 -7.56
C LEU A 218 11.29 3.75 -8.31
N ALA A 219 12.51 3.63 -7.80
CA ALA A 219 13.69 4.22 -8.41
C ALA A 219 14.94 3.37 -8.20
N LEU A 220 15.80 3.31 -9.21
CA LEU A 220 17.16 2.77 -9.06
C LEU A 220 17.98 3.70 -8.15
N LYS A 221 18.77 3.12 -7.27
CA LYS A 221 19.64 3.84 -6.32
C LYS A 221 21.11 3.75 -6.70
N SER A 222 21.58 2.55 -7.03
CA SER A 222 22.95 2.33 -7.42
C SER A 222 23.09 0.99 -8.13
N ILE A 223 24.13 0.89 -8.96
CA ILE A 223 24.56 -0.36 -9.56
C ILE A 223 25.98 -0.62 -9.07
N THR A 224 26.17 -1.64 -8.25
CA THR A 224 27.48 -2.04 -7.69
C THR A 224 28.04 -3.26 -8.42
N GLY A 225 29.33 -3.57 -8.22
CA GLY A 225 30.05 -4.53 -9.08
C GLY A 225 30.45 -3.93 -10.45
N ALA A 226 30.37 -2.60 -10.55
CA ALA A 226 30.65 -1.83 -11.74
C ALA A 226 31.30 -0.48 -11.34
N GLY A 227 32.12 0.09 -12.22
CA GLY A 227 32.64 1.45 -12.10
C GLY A 227 31.82 2.42 -12.94
N THR A 228 31.64 3.65 -12.49
CA THR A 228 30.84 4.66 -13.23
C THR A 228 31.76 5.71 -13.84
N SER A 229 31.55 6.03 -15.12
CA SER A 229 32.17 7.18 -15.79
C SER A 229 31.08 8.02 -16.46
N GLY A 230 30.90 9.26 -16.00
CA GLY A 230 29.76 10.09 -16.38
C GLY A 230 28.42 9.44 -15.96
N THR A 231 27.52 9.24 -16.93
CA THR A 231 26.22 8.58 -16.73
C THR A 231 26.23 7.09 -17.07
N THR A 232 27.37 6.56 -17.53
CA THR A 232 27.49 5.16 -17.99
C THR A 232 28.19 4.31 -16.94
N THR A 233 27.62 3.14 -16.67
CA THR A 233 28.15 2.17 -15.72
C THR A 233 28.90 1.06 -16.46
N TYR A 234 30.13 0.76 -16.09
CA TYR A 234 31.01 -0.22 -16.73
C TYR A 234 31.27 -1.42 -15.81
N THR A 235 31.07 -2.64 -16.29
CA THR A 235 31.33 -3.87 -15.52
C THR A 235 32.12 -4.88 -16.33
N LYS A 236 32.81 -5.81 -15.64
CA LYS A 236 33.44 -6.96 -16.27
C LYS A 236 32.45 -8.10 -16.56
N ALA A 237 31.34 -8.17 -15.81
CA ALA A 237 30.22 -9.10 -16.05
C ALA A 237 29.08 -8.91 -15.04
N GLY A 238 29.38 -9.12 -13.76
CA GLY A 238 28.39 -9.18 -12.69
C GLY A 238 28.04 -7.82 -12.10
N ILE A 239 26.75 -7.54 -11.97
CA ILE A 239 26.22 -6.34 -11.33
C ILE A 239 25.27 -6.67 -10.19
N THR A 240 25.17 -5.78 -9.21
CA THR A 240 24.08 -5.75 -8.22
C THR A 240 23.32 -4.45 -8.37
N VAL A 241 22.03 -4.53 -8.68
CA VAL A 241 21.16 -3.37 -8.86
C VAL A 241 20.41 -3.14 -7.57
N ASN A 242 20.50 -1.93 -7.02
CA ASN A 242 19.82 -1.52 -5.79
C ASN A 242 18.71 -0.52 -6.13
N TRP A 243 17.58 -0.61 -5.45
CA TRP A 243 16.42 0.26 -5.67
C TRP A 243 15.71 0.65 -4.37
N SER A 244 14.77 1.59 -4.47
CA SER A 244 13.81 1.90 -3.40
C SER A 244 12.40 2.00 -3.95
N ALA A 245 11.40 1.90 -3.08
CA ALA A 245 10.02 2.27 -3.35
C ALA A 245 9.43 3.01 -2.13
N THR A 246 8.43 3.88 -2.35
CA THR A 246 7.68 4.53 -1.26
C THR A 246 6.46 3.72 -0.83
N THR A 247 5.98 2.81 -1.69
CA THR A 247 4.97 1.83 -1.32
C THR A 247 5.54 0.83 -0.30
N PRO A 248 4.84 0.56 0.82
CA PRO A 248 5.26 -0.44 1.79
C PRO A 248 5.54 -1.81 1.13
N ALA A 249 6.66 -2.44 1.48
CA ALA A 249 7.04 -3.76 0.98
C ALA A 249 5.94 -4.82 1.18
N ALA A 250 5.17 -4.67 2.25
CA ALA A 250 3.97 -5.42 2.58
C ALA A 250 2.87 -5.42 1.49
N LEU A 251 2.89 -4.50 0.54
CA LEU A 251 1.95 -4.39 -0.57
C LEU A 251 2.58 -4.79 -1.92
N VAL A 252 3.87 -5.11 -1.93
CA VAL A 252 4.61 -5.54 -3.12
C VAL A 252 4.62 -7.07 -3.16
N SER A 253 4.19 -7.64 -4.28
CA SER A 253 4.25 -9.09 -4.50
C SER A 253 5.69 -9.54 -4.80
N LYS A 254 6.34 -8.88 -5.76
CA LYS A 254 7.72 -9.19 -6.19
C LYS A 254 8.36 -8.03 -6.93
N TYR A 255 9.68 -8.09 -7.05
CA TYR A 255 10.47 -7.30 -7.99
C TYR A 255 11.06 -8.21 -9.06
N GLU A 256 11.18 -7.68 -10.27
CA GLU A 256 11.79 -8.33 -11.41
C GLU A 256 12.90 -7.42 -11.94
N LEU A 257 14.12 -7.93 -12.00
CA LEU A 257 15.25 -7.25 -12.62
C LEU A 257 15.24 -7.59 -14.11
N LEU A 258 15.23 -6.57 -14.95
CA LEU A 258 15.21 -6.72 -16.40
C LEU A 258 16.50 -6.20 -17.03
N VAL A 259 16.99 -6.95 -18.01
CA VAL A 259 18.08 -6.56 -18.91
C VAL A 259 17.52 -6.62 -20.33
N ASP A 260 17.55 -5.50 -21.03
CA ASP A 260 17.00 -5.34 -22.39
C ASP A 260 15.54 -5.81 -22.51
N GLY A 261 14.75 -5.53 -21.47
CA GLY A 261 13.34 -5.89 -21.38
C GLY A 261 13.05 -7.34 -21.00
N LYS A 262 14.07 -8.19 -20.81
CA LYS A 262 13.92 -9.59 -20.38
C LYS A 262 14.17 -9.72 -18.88
N VAL A 263 13.30 -10.45 -18.18
CA VAL A 263 13.49 -10.73 -16.75
C VAL A 263 14.68 -11.67 -16.58
N VAL A 264 15.72 -11.21 -15.87
CA VAL A 264 16.93 -11.99 -15.58
C VAL A 264 17.00 -12.45 -14.12
N ALA A 265 16.27 -11.80 -13.22
CA ALA A 265 16.11 -12.23 -11.84
C ALA A 265 14.75 -11.80 -11.27
N THR A 266 14.22 -12.60 -10.34
CA THR A 266 13.04 -12.27 -9.55
C THR A 266 13.43 -12.22 -8.08
N ALA A 267 12.97 -11.20 -7.35
CA ALA A 267 13.24 -11.00 -5.94
C ALA A 267 11.92 -10.81 -5.15
N ALA A 268 11.94 -11.15 -3.86
CA ALA A 268 10.79 -10.96 -2.98
C ALA A 268 10.38 -9.48 -2.89
N GLY A 269 9.11 -9.19 -2.56
CA GLY A 269 8.61 -7.82 -2.39
C GLY A 269 9.29 -7.01 -1.28
N THR A 270 10.07 -7.66 -0.41
CA THR A 270 10.92 -7.02 0.62
C THR A 270 12.34 -6.74 0.15
N ALA A 271 12.74 -7.25 -1.02
CA ALA A 271 14.09 -7.06 -1.53
C ALA A 271 14.31 -5.63 -2.00
N THR A 272 15.52 -5.14 -1.76
CA THR A 272 16.00 -3.82 -2.21
C THR A 272 17.12 -3.94 -3.24
N SER A 273 17.52 -5.16 -3.58
CA SER A 273 18.53 -5.42 -4.59
C SER A 273 18.40 -6.81 -5.24
N ALA A 274 19.00 -6.95 -6.42
CA ALA A 274 19.15 -8.21 -7.13
C ALA A 274 20.43 -8.20 -7.97
N LYS A 275 21.00 -9.39 -8.16
CA LYS A 275 22.19 -9.61 -8.99
C LYS A 275 21.81 -9.96 -10.42
N ALA A 276 22.62 -9.55 -11.38
CA ALA A 276 22.56 -10.00 -12.76
C ALA A 276 23.97 -10.16 -13.33
N THR A 277 24.09 -11.01 -14.35
CA THR A 277 25.30 -11.12 -15.17
C THR A 277 24.96 -10.63 -16.57
N LEU A 278 25.78 -9.72 -17.09
CA LEU A 278 25.62 -9.13 -18.41
C LEU A 278 26.55 -9.80 -19.42
N ALA A 279 26.05 -9.99 -20.64
CA ALA A 279 26.89 -10.35 -21.79
C ALA A 279 27.78 -9.16 -22.18
N ALA A 280 28.80 -9.36 -23.01
CA ALA A 280 29.58 -8.23 -23.51
C ALA A 280 28.71 -7.32 -24.39
N GLY A 281 28.79 -6.00 -24.16
CA GLY A 281 28.02 -5.00 -24.90
C GLY A 281 27.29 -4.00 -24.00
N THR A 282 26.45 -3.18 -24.62
CA THR A 282 25.66 -2.14 -23.94
C THR A 282 24.25 -2.66 -23.66
N HIS A 283 23.83 -2.55 -22.40
CA HIS A 283 22.56 -3.07 -21.89
C HIS A 283 21.71 -1.99 -21.23
N ARG A 284 20.39 -2.14 -21.33
CA ARG A 284 19.41 -1.36 -20.57
C ARG A 284 18.92 -2.16 -19.37
N VAL A 285 19.21 -1.64 -18.18
CA VAL A 285 18.84 -2.27 -16.92
C VAL A 285 17.68 -1.53 -16.28
N THR A 286 16.60 -2.24 -15.96
CA THR A 286 15.42 -1.71 -15.26
C THR A 286 14.96 -2.65 -14.16
N VAL A 287 14.21 -2.12 -13.20
CA VAL A 287 13.51 -2.93 -12.19
C VAL A 287 12.02 -2.72 -12.36
N ARG A 288 11.27 -3.82 -12.48
CA ARG A 288 9.80 -3.82 -12.47
C ARG A 288 9.31 -4.30 -11.11
N ALA A 289 8.46 -3.51 -10.47
CA ALA A 289 7.77 -3.89 -9.24
C ALA A 289 6.35 -4.34 -9.56
N VAL A 290 5.91 -5.43 -8.94
CA VAL A 290 4.56 -5.96 -9.07
C VAL A 290 3.82 -5.77 -7.76
N HIS A 291 2.74 -4.98 -7.77
CA HIS A 291 1.87 -4.77 -6.61
C HIS A 291 0.99 -6.01 -6.35
N GLN A 292 0.44 -6.16 -5.15
CA GLN A 292 -0.51 -7.24 -4.81
C GLN A 292 -1.80 -7.23 -5.65
N SER A 293 -2.14 -6.10 -6.28
CA SER A 293 -3.23 -6.00 -7.26
C SER A 293 -2.85 -6.50 -8.66
N GLY A 294 -1.61 -6.97 -8.86
CA GLY A 294 -1.07 -7.35 -10.17
C GLY A 294 -0.59 -6.17 -11.03
N ARG A 295 -0.92 -4.92 -10.66
CA ARG A 295 -0.43 -3.73 -11.38
C ARG A 295 1.09 -3.57 -11.23
N THR A 296 1.76 -3.19 -12.31
CA THR A 296 3.21 -3.07 -12.36
C THR A 296 3.69 -1.64 -12.54
N ALA A 297 4.86 -1.32 -11.99
CA ALA A 297 5.60 -0.10 -12.29
C ALA A 297 7.06 -0.47 -12.63
N THR A 298 7.68 0.24 -13.57
CA THR A 298 9.07 -0.02 -13.99
C THR A 298 9.89 1.25 -13.82
N THR A 299 11.12 1.12 -13.32
CA THR A 299 12.04 2.25 -13.21
C THR A 299 12.40 2.83 -14.57
N ALA A 300 12.94 4.06 -14.58
CA ALA A 300 13.76 4.52 -15.69
C ALA A 300 14.93 3.53 -15.93
N ALA A 301 15.37 3.43 -17.19
CA ALA A 301 16.46 2.54 -17.58
C ALA A 301 17.82 3.16 -17.26
N ALA A 302 18.70 2.36 -16.66
CA ALA A 302 20.12 2.66 -16.55
C ALA A 302 20.88 1.98 -17.70
N THR A 303 21.85 2.70 -18.29
CA THR A 303 22.74 2.13 -19.31
C THR A 303 23.96 1.53 -18.64
N VAL A 304 24.19 0.23 -18.87
CA VAL A 304 25.34 -0.51 -18.35
C VAL A 304 26.11 -1.13 -19.50
N VAL A 305 27.40 -0.85 -19.59
CA VAL A 305 28.31 -1.43 -20.57
C VAL A 305 29.10 -2.55 -19.88
N ALA A 306 29.04 -3.74 -20.43
CA ALA A 306 29.82 -4.87 -19.97
C ALA A 306 30.97 -5.10 -20.97
N GLU A 307 32.20 -4.97 -20.49
CA GLU A 307 33.41 -5.18 -21.27
C GLU A 307 34.25 -6.30 -20.65
N THR A 308 34.56 -7.31 -21.46
CA THR A 308 35.46 -8.41 -21.09
C THR A 308 36.89 -8.21 -21.62
N ALA A 309 37.12 -7.19 -22.47
CA ALA A 309 38.41 -6.93 -23.08
C ALA A 309 39.32 -6.10 -22.13
N PRO A 310 40.62 -6.42 -22.01
CA PRO A 310 41.58 -5.53 -21.38
C PRO A 310 41.62 -4.18 -22.13
N PRO A 311 41.90 -3.05 -21.46
CA PRO A 311 42.17 -1.81 -22.18
C PRO A 311 43.30 -2.07 -23.19
N PRO A 312 43.21 -1.54 -24.43
CA PRO A 312 44.30 -1.66 -25.38
C PRO A 312 45.55 -1.08 -24.72
N SER A 313 46.62 -1.88 -24.70
CA SER A 313 47.92 -1.45 -24.17
C SER A 313 48.24 -0.07 -24.73
N PRO A 314 48.70 0.90 -23.91
CA PRO A 314 49.13 2.18 -24.46
C PRO A 314 50.18 1.85 -25.51
N ARG A 315 49.88 2.16 -26.79
CA ARG A 315 50.86 2.01 -27.87
C ARG A 315 52.08 2.77 -27.40
N SER A 316 53.18 2.07 -27.15
CA SER A 316 54.47 2.69 -26.88
C SER A 316 54.71 3.66 -28.03
N ARG A 317 54.66 4.97 -27.76
CA ARG A 317 55.18 5.96 -28.70
C ARG A 317 56.67 5.67 -28.80
N THR A 318 57.06 4.91 -29.81
CA THR A 318 58.44 4.87 -30.28
C THR A 318 58.74 6.26 -30.79
N TRP A 319 59.36 7.07 -29.94
CA TRP A 319 60.01 8.30 -30.37
C TRP A 319 61.14 7.89 -31.31
N PRO A 320 61.18 8.36 -32.57
CA PRO A 320 62.34 8.14 -33.41
C PRO A 320 63.54 8.82 -32.73
N CYS A 321 64.60 8.06 -32.45
CA CYS A 321 65.88 8.62 -32.04
C CYS A 321 66.35 9.61 -33.11
N ALA A 322 66.52 10.87 -32.73
CA ALA A 322 67.16 11.87 -33.59
C ALA A 322 68.62 11.44 -33.86
N PRO A 323 69.09 11.50 -35.11
CA PRO A 323 70.49 11.21 -35.42
C PRO A 323 71.39 12.31 -34.82
N VAL A 324 72.47 11.87 -34.15
CA VAL A 324 73.52 12.73 -33.60
C VAL A 324 74.27 13.39 -34.77
N PRO A 325 74.40 14.73 -34.84
CA PRO A 325 75.20 15.37 -35.87
C PRO A 325 76.68 15.18 -35.57
N SER A 326 77.41 14.56 -36.50
CA SER A 326 78.85 14.39 -36.45
C SER A 326 79.54 15.53 -37.22
N THR A 327 79.81 16.67 -36.58
CA THR A 327 80.91 17.58 -36.96
C THR A 327 81.10 18.69 -35.91
N PRO A 328 82.32 18.92 -35.40
CA PRO A 328 82.63 20.11 -34.61
C PRO A 328 82.96 21.31 -35.53
N PRO A 329 82.61 22.56 -35.14
CA PRO A 329 82.91 23.75 -35.93
C PRO A 329 84.39 24.18 -35.80
N PRO A 330 84.97 24.87 -36.80
CA PRO A 330 86.34 25.35 -36.74
C PRO A 330 86.45 26.62 -35.87
N PHE A 331 87.57 26.74 -35.18
CA PHE A 331 87.97 27.93 -34.41
C PHE A 331 88.22 29.13 -35.33
N ARG A 332 87.58 30.26 -34.99
CA ARG A 332 88.13 31.62 -35.09
C ARG A 332 87.38 32.56 -34.15
#